data_AF-A0A959YR12-F1
#
_entry.id   AF-A0A959YR12-F1
#
_cell.length_a   1.000
_cell.length_b   1.000
_cell.length_c   1.000
_cell.angle_alpha   90.00
_cell.angle_beta   90.00
_cell.angle_gamma   90.00
#
_symmetry.space_group_name_H-M   'P 1'
#
loop_
_entity.id
_entity.type
_entity.pdbx_description
1 polymer ?
#
loop_
_entity_poly.entity_id
_entity_poly.type
_entity_poly.pdbx_seq_one_letter_code
_entity_poly.pdbx_strand_id
1 'polypeptide(L)'
;MNSSINKNKFIQLLLAMFFFVTSCEGQSKEYNKETNTSFQDNIKEKPLSYKDPLFFIDGQLCQHLRKIFQDSKGKLWFGTNVYDLMLYNGDSLVFITKKDGFSGGRVTGIVEDDEGNIWFATGFGLNKYDGKSFTFFGLADGLLNAEIWSLIIDSKGIFWIGHNEGLTRFDGKEFKNISIPKPQVKEPNTVYAANRITGIVEDKEGNIWLGTDGFGICKYDGKNFTHYTSENGLADNSIYELKMDTKGHLWIGTFWGGLSVFDGEKFNNYTKDGIVEGVEVCAFFEDNNGDLWFGVENNGVYKYDGHNFTHFYKESGLNGSILSIYKDKENRFWFGGWGGLFRFDGNTFTSVSKDGPWE
;
A
#
# COMPACT_ATOMS: atom_id res chain seq x y z
N MET A 1 41.15 -28.32 -70.19
CA MET A 1 41.81 -29.64 -70.06
C MET A 1 41.46 -30.20 -68.70
N ASN A 2 40.80 -31.37 -68.68
CA ASN A 2 40.67 -32.41 -67.64
C ASN A 2 40.55 -32.01 -66.15
N SER A 3 39.79 -32.67 -65.28
CA SER A 3 38.72 -33.68 -65.32
C SER A 3 38.38 -33.94 -63.85
N SER A 4 37.08 -34.05 -63.54
CA SER A 4 36.47 -34.85 -62.48
C SER A 4 37.31 -35.35 -61.29
N ILE A 5 36.87 -35.06 -60.06
CA ILE A 5 36.53 -36.11 -59.08
C ILE A 5 35.20 -35.74 -58.42
N ASN A 6 34.40 -36.78 -58.25
CA ASN A 6 32.98 -36.84 -57.95
C ASN A 6 32.81 -37.57 -56.60
N LYS A 7 31.76 -37.23 -55.85
CA LYS A 7 30.84 -38.13 -55.10
C LYS A 7 30.58 -37.82 -53.61
N ASN A 8 29.27 -37.60 -53.37
CA ASN A 8 28.41 -38.24 -52.34
C ASN A 8 28.55 -37.74 -50.88
N LYS A 9 27.51 -37.33 -50.14
CA LYS A 9 26.08 -37.73 -50.01
C LYS A 9 25.27 -36.53 -49.42
N PHE A 10 24.11 -36.11 -49.97
CA PHE A 10 22.72 -36.57 -49.70
C PHE A 10 22.23 -36.16 -48.26
N ILE A 11 21.09 -35.52 -47.96
CA ILE A 11 19.72 -35.45 -48.53
C ILE A 11 19.01 -34.14 -48.06
N GLN A 12 18.14 -33.61 -48.92
CA GLN A 12 17.17 -32.50 -48.71
C GLN A 12 15.97 -32.90 -47.83
N LEU A 13 15.33 -31.92 -47.17
CA LEU A 13 13.90 -32.02 -46.84
C LEU A 13 13.16 -30.75 -47.31
N LEU A 14 12.05 -30.97 -48.01
CA LEU A 14 11.24 -30.00 -48.75
C LEU A 14 9.91 -29.77 -48.03
N LEU A 15 9.37 -28.56 -48.22
CA LEU A 15 8.08 -28.05 -47.72
C LEU A 15 6.87 -28.95 -48.03
N ALA A 16 5.86 -28.87 -47.17
CA ALA A 16 4.46 -28.95 -47.58
C ALA A 16 3.60 -27.93 -46.81
N MET A 17 3.07 -26.94 -47.54
CA MET A 17 1.94 -26.10 -47.11
C MET A 17 0.63 -26.83 -47.41
N PHE A 18 -0.36 -26.69 -46.53
CA PHE A 18 -1.77 -26.91 -46.88
C PHE A 18 -2.61 -25.76 -46.30
N PHE A 19 -3.37 -25.11 -47.18
CA PHE A 19 -4.51 -24.26 -46.88
C PHE A 19 -5.76 -24.96 -47.46
N PHE A 20 -6.88 -24.93 -46.74
CA PHE A 20 -8.19 -24.41 -47.21
C PHE A 20 -9.25 -24.42 -46.07
N VAL A 21 -9.59 -23.21 -45.58
CA VAL A 21 -10.91 -22.54 -45.48
C VAL A 21 -12.14 -23.20 -44.77
N THR A 22 -12.47 -22.58 -43.62
CA THR A 22 -13.76 -22.18 -42.98
C THR A 22 -14.96 -23.12 -42.75
N SER A 23 -15.48 -23.12 -41.51
CA SER A 23 -16.86 -22.65 -41.19
C SER A 23 -17.02 -22.28 -39.71
N CYS A 24 -17.77 -21.22 -39.42
CA CYS A 24 -18.22 -20.79 -38.09
C CYS A 24 -19.43 -21.61 -37.62
N GLU A 25 -19.45 -21.95 -36.33
CA GLU A 25 -20.60 -22.11 -35.41
C GLU A 25 -19.95 -22.55 -34.07
N GLY A 26 -19.97 -21.81 -32.97
CA GLY A 26 -21.17 -21.39 -32.25
C GLY A 26 -21.29 -22.21 -30.95
N GLN A 27 -20.42 -21.97 -29.96
CA GLN A 27 -20.65 -22.44 -28.58
C GLN A 27 -20.25 -21.34 -27.59
N SER A 28 -21.29 -20.78 -26.97
CA SER A 28 -21.22 -19.94 -25.77
C SER A 28 -20.54 -20.72 -24.66
N LYS A 29 -19.41 -20.22 -24.14
CA LYS A 29 -18.89 -20.66 -22.85
C LYS A 29 -19.73 -19.97 -21.77
N GLU A 30 -20.63 -20.75 -21.17
CA GLU A 30 -21.21 -20.46 -19.86
C GLU A 30 -20.07 -20.21 -18.87
N TYR A 31 -19.99 -18.97 -18.36
CA TYR A 31 -19.30 -18.71 -17.10
C TYR A 31 -20.14 -19.35 -16.00
N ASN A 32 -19.75 -20.56 -15.58
CA ASN A 32 -20.25 -21.14 -14.35
C ASN A 32 -19.84 -20.21 -13.21
N LYS A 33 -20.82 -19.52 -12.62
CA LYS A 33 -20.72 -18.94 -11.27
C LYS A 33 -20.44 -20.11 -10.33
N GLU A 34 -19.19 -20.23 -9.89
CA GLU A 34 -18.87 -21.07 -8.75
C GLU A 34 -19.73 -20.63 -7.57
N THR A 35 -20.35 -21.62 -6.94
CA THR A 35 -21.20 -21.45 -5.77
C THR A 35 -20.39 -20.81 -4.64
N ASN A 36 -20.82 -19.63 -4.19
CA ASN A 36 -20.31 -18.93 -3.01
C ASN A 36 -20.36 -19.83 -1.77
N THR A 37 -19.27 -20.50 -1.44
CA THR A 37 -19.00 -20.96 -0.08
C THR A 37 -18.67 -19.74 0.78
N SER A 38 -19.33 -19.59 1.93
CA SER A 38 -19.15 -18.43 2.78
C SER A 38 -17.73 -18.42 3.38
N PHE A 39 -17.08 -17.25 3.43
CA PHE A 39 -15.76 -17.10 4.03
C PHE A 39 -15.77 -17.51 5.51
N GLN A 40 -16.90 -17.32 6.20
CA GLN A 40 -17.04 -17.67 7.62
C GLN A 40 -16.87 -19.16 7.90
N ASP A 41 -17.24 -20.03 6.95
CA ASP A 41 -17.09 -21.48 7.11
C ASP A 41 -15.61 -21.94 7.08
N ASN A 42 -14.69 -21.07 6.65
CA ASN A 42 -13.26 -21.36 6.48
C ASN A 42 -12.35 -20.85 7.63
N ILE A 43 -12.90 -20.30 8.71
CA ILE A 43 -12.15 -19.65 9.82
C ILE A 43 -11.39 -20.65 10.74
N LYS A 44 -11.46 -21.95 10.50
CA LYS A 44 -10.65 -22.93 11.26
C LYS A 44 -9.21 -22.88 10.78
N GLU A 45 -8.24 -22.89 11.72
CA GLU A 45 -6.81 -23.02 11.45
C GLU A 45 -6.56 -24.02 10.31
N LYS A 46 -6.16 -23.52 9.15
CA LYS A 46 -5.75 -24.36 8.02
C LYS A 46 -4.25 -24.58 8.16
N PRO A 47 -3.78 -25.81 8.42
CA PRO A 47 -2.35 -26.07 8.49
C PRO A 47 -1.73 -25.77 7.12
N LEU A 48 -0.69 -24.93 7.11
CA LEU A 48 0.12 -24.64 5.93
C LEU A 48 0.71 -25.94 5.40
N SER A 49 0.30 -26.37 4.20
CA SER A 49 1.07 -27.35 3.42
C SER A 49 2.19 -26.68 2.59
N TYR A 50 2.48 -25.40 2.84
CA TYR A 50 3.48 -24.64 2.11
C TYR A 50 4.51 -24.07 3.09
N LYS A 51 5.65 -24.77 3.24
CA LYS A 51 6.87 -24.21 3.82
C LYS A 51 7.69 -23.65 2.68
N ASP A 52 7.52 -22.38 2.38
CA ASP A 52 8.50 -21.70 1.51
C ASP A 52 9.62 -21.14 2.41
N PRO A 53 10.88 -21.52 2.18
CA PRO A 53 12.02 -21.07 2.98
C PRO A 53 12.30 -19.56 2.86
N LEU A 54 11.64 -18.85 1.93
CA LEU A 54 11.75 -17.40 1.77
C LEU A 54 10.70 -16.63 2.60
N PHE A 55 9.97 -17.29 3.52
CA PHE A 55 8.71 -16.75 4.04
C PHE A 55 8.70 -16.33 5.52
N PHE A 56 9.62 -16.85 6.33
CA PHE A 56 9.65 -16.56 7.76
C PHE A 56 11.05 -16.14 8.19
N ILE A 57 11.13 -14.97 8.82
CA ILE A 57 12.25 -14.65 9.69
C ILE A 57 11.91 -15.36 11.01
N ASP A 58 12.83 -16.19 11.51
CA ASP A 58 12.62 -16.86 12.79
C ASP A 58 12.27 -15.83 13.87
N GLY A 59 11.15 -16.05 14.57
CA GLY A 59 10.63 -15.14 15.59
C GLY A 59 9.78 -13.98 15.08
N GLN A 60 9.42 -13.93 13.78
CA GLN A 60 8.60 -12.88 13.20
C GLN A 60 7.35 -13.41 12.50
N LEU A 61 6.33 -12.55 12.40
CA LEU A 61 5.04 -12.86 11.79
C LEU A 61 5.16 -13.10 10.27
N CYS A 62 5.88 -12.20 9.59
CA CYS A 62 6.17 -12.26 8.17
C CYS A 62 7.41 -11.41 7.87
N GLN A 63 7.93 -11.44 6.63
CA GLN A 63 9.08 -10.61 6.26
C GLN A 63 8.75 -9.13 6.05
N HIS A 64 7.56 -8.85 5.49
CA HIS A 64 7.20 -7.52 4.99
C HIS A 64 5.74 -7.23 5.33
N LEU A 65 5.52 -6.61 6.48
CA LEU A 65 4.21 -6.12 6.88
C LEU A 65 4.05 -4.68 6.38
N ARG A 66 3.01 -4.45 5.58
CA ARG A 66 2.83 -3.19 4.86
C ARG A 66 1.79 -2.29 5.51
N LYS A 67 0.69 -2.86 6.01
CA LYS A 67 -0.38 -2.08 6.63
C LYS A 67 -1.03 -2.81 7.79
N ILE A 68 -1.33 -2.06 8.84
CA ILE A 68 -2.03 -2.52 10.04
C ILE A 68 -3.32 -1.71 10.14
N PHE A 69 -4.42 -2.38 10.42
CA PHE A 69 -5.72 -1.74 10.63
C PHE A 69 -6.54 -2.54 11.64
N GLN A 70 -7.24 -1.87 12.56
CA GLN A 70 -8.23 -2.52 13.41
C GLN A 70 -9.63 -2.13 12.97
N ASP A 71 -10.48 -3.13 12.71
CA ASP A 71 -11.87 -2.87 12.37
C ASP A 71 -12.72 -2.46 13.59
N SER A 72 -13.95 -2.01 13.31
CA SER A 72 -14.94 -1.61 14.31
C SER A 72 -15.25 -2.73 15.30
N LYS A 73 -15.13 -3.98 14.87
CA LYS A 73 -15.37 -5.21 15.65
C LYS A 73 -14.15 -5.66 16.46
N GLY A 74 -13.03 -4.94 16.36
CA GLY A 74 -11.82 -5.17 17.15
C GLY A 74 -10.80 -6.11 16.51
N LYS A 75 -11.04 -6.62 15.30
CA LYS A 75 -10.10 -7.52 14.63
C LYS A 75 -8.97 -6.75 13.98
N LEU A 76 -7.76 -7.32 14.06
CA LEU A 76 -6.57 -6.73 13.44
C LEU A 76 -6.34 -7.34 12.06
N TRP A 77 -6.24 -6.47 11.07
CA TRP A 77 -5.94 -6.78 9.68
C TRP A 77 -4.51 -6.38 9.37
N PHE A 78 -3.75 -7.33 8.81
CA PHE A 78 -2.36 -7.14 8.43
C PHE A 78 -2.20 -7.35 6.93
N GLY A 79 -2.03 -6.25 6.21
CA GLY A 79 -1.67 -6.24 4.81
C GLY A 79 -0.18 -6.52 4.63
N THR A 80 0.17 -7.36 3.65
CA THR A 80 1.56 -7.76 3.40
C THR A 80 1.99 -7.46 1.97
N ASN A 81 3.30 -7.54 1.69
CA ASN A 81 3.80 -7.44 0.30
C ASN A 81 3.62 -8.73 -0.52
N VAL A 82 3.65 -9.91 0.12
CA VAL A 82 3.79 -11.21 -0.57
C VAL A 82 2.75 -12.24 -0.13
N TYR A 83 2.22 -12.12 1.09
CA TYR A 83 1.43 -13.16 1.78
C TYR A 83 -0.06 -12.85 1.75
N ASP A 84 -0.49 -12.03 0.79
CA ASP A 84 -1.84 -11.49 0.70
C ASP A 84 -2.23 -10.77 2.02
N LEU A 85 -3.19 -11.30 2.78
CA LEU A 85 -3.81 -10.67 3.94
C LEU A 85 -3.84 -11.63 5.14
N MET A 86 -3.52 -11.11 6.34
CA MET A 86 -3.70 -11.85 7.60
C MET A 86 -4.71 -11.14 8.50
N LEU A 87 -5.50 -11.92 9.24
CA LEU A 87 -6.53 -11.44 10.16
C LEU A 87 -6.32 -12.09 11.53
N TYR A 88 -6.09 -11.27 12.55
CA TYR A 88 -6.12 -11.72 13.94
C TYR A 88 -7.48 -11.36 14.57
N ASN A 89 -8.19 -12.38 15.03
CA ASN A 89 -9.56 -12.26 15.53
C ASN A 89 -9.66 -12.14 17.07
N GLY A 90 -8.53 -12.06 17.77
CA GLY A 90 -8.43 -12.08 19.23
C GLY A 90 -7.99 -13.42 19.80
N ASP A 91 -8.21 -14.52 19.06
CA ASP A 91 -7.83 -15.88 19.48
C ASP A 91 -6.77 -16.49 18.56
N SER A 92 -6.93 -16.29 17.25
CA SER A 92 -6.12 -16.94 16.22
C SER A 92 -5.84 -16.04 15.02
N LEU A 93 -4.75 -16.36 14.34
CA LEU A 93 -4.36 -15.76 13.08
C LEU A 93 -4.93 -16.56 11.90
N VAL A 94 -5.67 -15.89 11.03
CA VAL A 94 -6.27 -16.44 9.81
C VAL A 94 -5.55 -15.85 8.61
N PHE A 95 -5.12 -16.70 7.68
CA PHE A 95 -4.51 -16.31 6.41
C PHE A 95 -5.57 -16.29 5.32
N ILE A 96 -5.66 -15.17 4.61
CA ILE A 96 -6.67 -14.94 3.58
C ILE A 96 -5.95 -14.83 2.24
N THR A 97 -6.32 -15.72 1.31
CA THR A 97 -5.63 -15.89 0.04
C THR A 97 -6.60 -15.84 -1.14
N LYS A 98 -6.07 -16.02 -2.36
CA LYS A 98 -6.89 -16.23 -3.56
C LYS A 98 -7.95 -17.33 -3.44
N LYS A 99 -7.69 -18.36 -2.65
CA LYS A 99 -8.67 -19.46 -2.43
C LYS A 99 -9.88 -19.02 -1.63
N ASP A 100 -9.77 -17.92 -0.90
CA ASP A 100 -10.82 -17.37 -0.04
C ASP A 100 -11.58 -16.22 -0.72
N GLY A 101 -11.27 -15.93 -2.00
CA GLY A 101 -11.91 -14.90 -2.83
C GLY A 101 -11.18 -13.57 -2.86
N PHE A 102 -10.10 -13.39 -2.10
CA PHE A 102 -9.27 -12.19 -2.13
C PHE A 102 -8.40 -12.16 -3.40
N SER A 103 -8.32 -11.05 -4.14
CA SER A 103 -7.57 -11.01 -5.41
C SER A 103 -6.06 -11.24 -5.24
N GLY A 104 -5.54 -11.04 -4.04
CA GLY A 104 -4.13 -11.15 -3.69
C GLY A 104 -3.32 -9.90 -4.03
N GLY A 105 -2.00 -10.03 -3.89
CA GLY A 105 -1.04 -8.97 -4.18
C GLY A 105 -0.74 -8.11 -2.96
N ARG A 106 0.19 -7.16 -3.12
CA ARG A 106 0.61 -6.27 -2.03
C ARG A 106 -0.57 -5.42 -1.56
N VAL A 107 -0.85 -5.44 -0.26
CA VAL A 107 -1.91 -4.62 0.36
C VAL A 107 -1.32 -3.29 0.83
N THR A 108 -1.76 -2.19 0.23
CA THR A 108 -1.22 -0.84 0.46
C THR A 108 -2.14 0.05 1.30
N GLY A 109 -3.43 -0.26 1.34
CA GLY A 109 -4.41 0.46 2.15
C GLY A 109 -5.51 -0.47 2.66
N ILE A 110 -5.97 -0.21 3.88
CA ILE A 110 -7.10 -0.90 4.50
C ILE A 110 -7.97 0.17 5.15
N VAL A 111 -9.24 0.22 4.79
CA VAL A 111 -10.22 1.17 5.34
C VAL A 111 -11.53 0.43 5.62
N GLU A 112 -12.31 0.94 6.56
CA GLU A 112 -13.66 0.44 6.86
C GLU A 112 -14.67 1.52 6.49
N ASP A 113 -15.71 1.12 5.75
CA ASP A 113 -16.83 2.01 5.46
C ASP A 113 -17.85 2.04 6.60
N ASP A 114 -18.79 2.97 6.51
CA ASP A 114 -19.87 3.21 7.45
C ASP A 114 -20.92 2.08 7.52
N GLU A 115 -20.89 1.13 6.58
CA GLU A 115 -21.66 -0.12 6.64
C GLU A 115 -20.89 -1.24 7.37
N GLY A 116 -19.62 -1.02 7.74
CA GLY A 116 -18.75 -2.00 8.38
C GLY A 116 -18.14 -3.02 7.42
N ASN A 117 -18.10 -2.69 6.12
CA ASN A 117 -17.34 -3.44 5.12
C ASN A 117 -15.88 -3.00 5.15
N ILE A 118 -14.98 -3.97 4.98
CA ILE A 118 -13.53 -3.69 4.95
C ILE A 118 -13.07 -3.67 3.50
N TRP A 119 -12.37 -2.59 3.14
CA TRP A 119 -11.86 -2.37 1.80
C TRP A 119 -10.33 -2.43 1.78
N PHE A 120 -9.80 -3.13 0.78
CA PHE A 120 -8.37 -3.37 0.64
C PHE A 120 -7.89 -2.85 -0.71
N ALA A 121 -7.02 -1.85 -0.67
CA ALA A 121 -6.22 -1.44 -1.81
C ALA A 121 -5.07 -2.43 -2.01
N THR A 122 -4.96 -2.97 -3.22
CA THR A 122 -3.94 -3.96 -3.56
C THR A 122 -3.19 -3.60 -4.84
N GLY A 123 -2.10 -4.32 -5.12
CA GLY A 123 -1.42 -4.26 -6.43
C GLY A 123 -2.26 -4.80 -7.60
N PHE A 124 -3.39 -5.47 -7.34
CA PHE A 124 -4.24 -6.04 -8.39
C PHE A 124 -5.63 -5.42 -8.49
N GLY A 125 -5.92 -4.40 -7.68
CA GLY A 125 -7.21 -3.71 -7.67
C GLY A 125 -7.76 -3.56 -6.25
N LEU A 126 -9.05 -3.25 -6.17
CA LEU A 126 -9.75 -2.99 -4.91
C LEU A 126 -10.57 -4.22 -4.52
N ASN A 127 -10.50 -4.63 -3.25
CA ASN A 127 -11.31 -5.71 -2.71
C ASN A 127 -12.24 -5.17 -1.62
N LYS A 128 -13.51 -5.57 -1.63
CA LYS A 128 -14.48 -5.34 -0.55
C LYS A 128 -14.72 -6.65 0.18
N TYR A 129 -14.68 -6.64 1.51
CA TYR A 129 -15.13 -7.73 2.37
C TYR A 129 -16.36 -7.29 3.16
N ASP A 130 -17.50 -7.91 2.90
CA ASP A 130 -18.79 -7.59 3.52
C ASP A 130 -19.06 -8.33 4.85
N GLY A 131 -18.02 -8.98 5.40
CA GLY A 131 -18.15 -9.86 6.55
C GLY A 131 -18.51 -11.31 6.22
N LYS A 132 -18.75 -11.63 4.95
CA LYS A 132 -19.09 -12.98 4.45
C LYS A 132 -18.31 -13.40 3.21
N SER A 133 -17.98 -12.48 2.31
CA SER A 133 -17.33 -12.78 1.04
C SER A 133 -16.55 -11.59 0.51
N PHE A 134 -15.63 -11.86 -0.40
CA PHE A 134 -14.88 -10.84 -1.12
C PHE A 134 -15.56 -10.50 -2.44
N THR A 135 -15.64 -9.21 -2.75
CA THR A 135 -15.96 -8.69 -4.08
C THR A 135 -14.74 -7.93 -4.61
N PHE A 136 -14.33 -8.26 -5.83
CA PHE A 136 -13.20 -7.64 -6.50
C PHE A 136 -13.67 -6.56 -7.48
N PHE A 137 -12.95 -5.43 -7.52
CA PHE A 137 -13.13 -4.35 -8.47
C PHE A 137 -11.81 -4.06 -9.20
N GLY A 138 -11.83 -4.20 -10.52
CA GLY A 138 -10.67 -4.00 -11.39
C GLY A 138 -10.96 -3.09 -12.58
N LEU A 139 -10.13 -3.21 -13.62
CA LEU A 139 -10.24 -2.35 -14.81
C LEU A 139 -11.60 -2.48 -15.53
N ALA A 140 -12.18 -3.68 -15.52
CA ALA A 140 -13.47 -3.96 -16.13
C ALA A 140 -14.64 -3.24 -15.42
N ASP A 141 -14.45 -2.88 -14.15
CA ASP A 141 -15.45 -2.18 -13.33
C ASP A 141 -15.32 -0.65 -13.41
N GLY A 142 -14.25 -0.14 -14.04
CA GLY A 142 -14.01 1.29 -14.27
C GLY A 142 -12.79 1.88 -13.55
N LEU A 143 -12.09 1.09 -12.73
CA LEU A 143 -10.82 1.50 -12.13
C LEU A 143 -9.78 1.73 -13.24
N LEU A 144 -9.08 2.88 -13.24
CA LEU A 144 -8.15 3.21 -14.33
C LEU A 144 -6.86 2.38 -14.27
N ASN A 145 -6.40 2.05 -13.07
CA ASN A 145 -5.18 1.27 -12.88
C ASN A 145 -5.30 0.36 -11.64
N ALA A 146 -4.89 -0.90 -11.80
CA ALA A 146 -5.00 -1.92 -10.76
C ALA A 146 -3.94 -1.79 -9.65
N GLU A 147 -2.82 -1.10 -9.90
CA GLU A 147 -1.76 -0.90 -8.92
C GLU A 147 -2.10 0.27 -7.99
N ILE A 148 -2.85 -0.03 -6.92
CA ILE A 148 -3.29 0.95 -5.93
C ILE A 148 -2.21 1.14 -4.85
N TRP A 149 -1.91 2.39 -4.52
CA TRP A 149 -0.89 2.78 -3.54
C TRP A 149 -1.44 3.52 -2.33
N SER A 150 -2.58 4.19 -2.48
CA SER A 150 -3.22 4.93 -1.41
C SER A 150 -4.74 4.82 -1.52
N LEU A 151 -5.39 4.76 -0.36
CA LEU A 151 -6.83 4.60 -0.24
C LEU A 151 -7.31 5.33 1.01
N ILE A 152 -8.27 6.22 0.84
CA ILE A 152 -9.06 6.79 1.94
C ILE A 152 -10.54 6.77 1.59
N ILE A 153 -11.39 6.81 2.62
CA ILE A 153 -12.79 7.23 2.51
C ILE A 153 -12.85 8.61 3.15
N ASP A 154 -13.31 9.61 2.40
CA ASP A 154 -13.44 10.97 2.91
C ASP A 154 -14.66 11.10 3.85
N SER A 155 -14.79 12.26 4.48
CA SER A 155 -15.86 12.62 5.41
C SER A 155 -17.27 12.54 4.81
N LYS A 156 -17.40 12.38 3.49
CA LYS A 156 -18.66 12.27 2.74
C LYS A 156 -18.92 10.84 2.26
N GLY A 157 -18.10 9.87 2.65
CA GLY A 157 -18.22 8.47 2.24
C GLY A 157 -17.66 8.19 0.84
N ILE A 158 -16.90 9.12 0.24
CA ILE A 158 -16.33 8.96 -1.08
C ILE A 158 -14.94 8.36 -0.98
N PHE A 159 -14.70 7.32 -1.77
CA PHE A 159 -13.42 6.66 -1.87
C PHE A 159 -12.50 7.46 -2.79
N TRP A 160 -11.28 7.70 -2.31
CA TRP A 160 -10.19 8.27 -3.10
C TRP A 160 -9.10 7.22 -3.24
N ILE A 161 -8.85 6.82 -4.48
CA ILE A 161 -8.01 5.68 -4.84
C ILE A 161 -6.83 6.20 -5.65
N GLY A 162 -5.66 6.26 -5.03
CA GLY A 162 -4.42 6.68 -5.67
C GLY A 162 -3.69 5.50 -6.26
N HIS A 163 -3.31 5.60 -7.54
CA HIS A 163 -2.69 4.52 -8.30
C HIS A 163 -1.61 5.07 -9.24
N ASN A 164 -0.90 4.19 -9.97
CA ASN A 164 0.22 4.59 -10.84
C ASN A 164 -0.14 5.59 -11.96
N GLU A 165 -1.41 5.66 -12.37
CA GLU A 165 -1.89 6.57 -13.43
C GLU A 165 -2.75 7.74 -12.92
N GLY A 166 -2.61 8.10 -11.64
CA GLY A 166 -3.34 9.22 -11.05
C GLY A 166 -4.34 8.81 -9.97
N LEU A 167 -5.52 9.43 -10.01
CA LEU A 167 -6.52 9.35 -8.95
C LEU A 167 -7.87 8.91 -9.51
N THR A 168 -8.47 7.89 -8.89
CA THR A 168 -9.87 7.50 -9.13
C THR A 168 -10.70 7.84 -7.90
N ARG A 169 -11.87 8.43 -8.13
CA ARG A 169 -12.92 8.63 -7.13
C ARG A 169 -13.97 7.55 -7.29
N PHE A 170 -14.45 6.97 -6.19
CA PHE A 170 -15.51 5.95 -6.21
C PHE A 170 -16.57 6.25 -5.15
N ASP A 171 -17.85 6.20 -5.52
CA ASP A 171 -18.98 6.54 -4.64
C ASP A 171 -19.78 5.30 -4.18
N GLY A 172 -19.19 4.11 -4.33
CA GLY A 172 -19.87 2.83 -4.10
C GLY A 172 -20.62 2.29 -5.33
N LYS A 173 -20.78 3.10 -6.39
CA LYS A 173 -21.49 2.71 -7.62
C LYS A 173 -20.67 2.93 -8.89
N GLU A 174 -20.02 4.09 -9.01
CA GLU A 174 -19.30 4.50 -10.22
C GLU A 174 -17.88 4.94 -9.91
N PHE A 175 -16.93 4.45 -10.71
CA PHE A 175 -15.56 4.94 -10.73
C PHE A 175 -15.42 6.14 -11.66
N LYS A 176 -14.92 7.25 -11.13
CA LYS A 176 -14.63 8.48 -11.88
C LYS A 176 -13.16 8.86 -11.77
N ASN A 177 -12.46 8.79 -12.88
CA ASN A 177 -11.04 9.12 -12.97
C ASN A 177 -10.82 10.64 -13.02
N ILE A 178 -9.81 11.10 -12.29
CA ILE A 178 -9.49 12.52 -12.14
C ILE A 178 -8.05 12.75 -12.61
N SER A 179 -7.92 13.51 -13.70
CA SER A 179 -6.62 13.94 -14.22
C SER A 179 -6.07 15.09 -13.38
N ILE A 180 -4.87 14.89 -12.84
CA ILE A 180 -4.17 15.90 -12.04
C ILE A 180 -3.21 16.64 -12.99
N PRO A 181 -3.33 17.98 -13.11
CA PRO A 181 -2.38 18.76 -13.91
C PRO A 181 -0.97 18.65 -13.31
N LYS A 182 0.06 18.68 -14.16
CA LYS A 182 1.45 18.63 -13.68
C LYS A 182 2.01 20.04 -13.53
N PRO A 183 2.61 20.40 -12.39
CA PRO A 183 3.36 21.63 -12.26
C PRO A 183 4.65 21.55 -13.08
N GLN A 184 5.27 22.70 -13.33
CA GLN A 184 6.62 22.73 -13.88
C GLN A 184 7.60 22.36 -12.77
N VAL A 185 8.38 21.29 -12.98
CA VAL A 185 9.45 20.85 -12.09
C VAL A 185 10.66 20.53 -12.95
N LYS A 186 11.79 21.20 -12.68
CA LYS A 186 13.00 21.08 -13.51
C LYS A 186 13.55 19.65 -13.53
N GLU A 187 13.59 18.99 -12.38
CA GLU A 187 14.08 17.62 -12.19
C GLU A 187 13.16 16.91 -11.19
N PRO A 188 12.13 16.18 -11.68
CA PRO A 188 11.12 15.61 -10.79
C PRO A 188 11.66 14.49 -9.90
N ASN A 189 12.79 13.84 -10.22
CA ASN A 189 13.35 12.74 -9.43
C ASN A 189 12.33 11.61 -9.12
N THR A 190 11.46 11.31 -10.10
CA THR A 190 10.47 10.24 -10.02
C THR A 190 11.15 8.89 -9.75
N VAL A 191 10.70 8.21 -8.71
CA VAL A 191 11.29 6.94 -8.25
C VAL A 191 10.66 5.74 -8.96
N TYR A 192 9.34 5.73 -9.16
CA TYR A 192 8.64 4.59 -9.76
C TYR A 192 7.71 5.00 -10.92
N ALA A 193 6.84 5.99 -10.76
CA ALA A 193 5.87 6.37 -11.80
C ALA A 193 5.39 7.82 -11.69
N ALA A 194 5.52 8.58 -12.77
CA ALA A 194 5.32 10.03 -12.79
C ALA A 194 3.87 10.51 -12.53
N ASN A 195 2.89 9.62 -12.65
CA ASN A 195 1.48 9.91 -12.35
C ASN A 195 1.03 9.30 -11.01
N ARG A 196 1.93 8.63 -10.29
CA ARG A 196 1.57 7.87 -9.10
C ARG A 196 1.16 8.78 -7.97
N ILE A 197 0.03 8.44 -7.35
CA ILE A 197 -0.45 9.06 -6.11
C ILE A 197 -0.05 8.18 -4.93
N THR A 198 0.93 8.65 -4.18
CA THR A 198 1.61 7.90 -3.12
C THR A 198 0.90 8.01 -1.77
N GLY A 199 0.24 9.13 -1.51
CA GLY A 199 -0.54 9.37 -0.30
C GLY A 199 -1.75 10.26 -0.58
N ILE A 200 -2.80 10.08 0.21
CA ILE A 200 -4.03 10.87 0.13
C ILE A 200 -4.48 11.17 1.56
N VAL A 201 -4.77 12.43 1.87
CA VAL A 201 -5.39 12.83 3.14
C VAL A 201 -6.44 13.91 2.89
N GLU A 202 -7.49 13.94 3.71
CA GLU A 202 -8.49 15.01 3.71
C GLU A 202 -8.14 16.03 4.81
N ASP A 203 -8.29 17.32 4.52
CA ASP A 203 -8.21 18.37 5.54
C ASP A 203 -9.58 18.71 6.16
N LYS A 204 -9.59 19.53 7.21
CA LYS A 204 -10.83 19.89 7.94
C LYS A 204 -11.84 20.67 7.10
N GLU A 205 -11.42 21.24 5.97
CA GLU A 205 -12.29 21.96 5.03
C GLU A 205 -12.86 21.02 3.96
N GLY A 206 -12.46 19.74 3.96
CA GLY A 206 -12.86 18.74 3.00
C GLY A 206 -12.08 18.80 1.68
N ASN A 207 -10.92 19.45 1.67
CA ASN A 207 -10.02 19.40 0.52
C ASN A 207 -9.17 18.12 0.58
N ILE A 208 -8.83 17.60 -0.59
CA ILE A 208 -8.03 16.39 -0.73
C ILE A 208 -6.58 16.77 -1.05
N TRP A 209 -5.66 16.35 -0.19
CA TRP A 209 -4.23 16.50 -0.38
C TRP A 209 -3.64 15.22 -0.95
N LEU A 210 -2.83 15.36 -1.98
CA LEU A 210 -2.26 14.27 -2.76
C LEU A 210 -0.74 14.36 -2.74
N GLY A 211 -0.08 13.25 -2.41
CA GLY A 211 1.36 13.07 -2.58
C GLY A 211 1.64 12.52 -3.97
N THR A 212 2.65 13.06 -4.65
CA THR A 212 3.04 12.61 -5.99
C THR A 212 4.49 12.17 -6.05
N ASP A 213 4.79 11.31 -7.01
CA ASP A 213 6.15 10.82 -7.25
C ASP A 213 6.93 11.74 -8.22
N GLY A 214 7.43 12.83 -7.65
CA GLY A 214 8.35 13.75 -8.29
C GLY A 214 7.75 15.11 -8.67
N PHE A 215 6.48 15.35 -8.33
CA PHE A 215 5.78 16.61 -8.61
C PHE A 215 5.26 17.29 -7.34
N GLY A 216 5.81 16.92 -6.19
CA GLY A 216 5.47 17.50 -4.88
C GLY A 216 4.12 17.05 -4.37
N ILE A 217 3.45 17.94 -3.63
CA ILE A 217 2.09 17.72 -3.13
C ILE A 217 1.08 18.57 -3.93
N CYS A 218 -0.17 18.11 -3.96
CA CYS A 218 -1.26 18.81 -4.63
C CYS A 218 -2.51 18.86 -3.75
N LYS A 219 -3.05 20.06 -3.51
CA LYS A 219 -4.35 20.28 -2.86
C LYS A 219 -5.45 20.36 -3.92
N TYR A 220 -6.50 19.59 -3.77
CA TYR A 220 -7.71 19.62 -4.59
C TYR A 220 -8.91 20.08 -3.77
N ASP A 221 -9.49 21.23 -4.15
CA ASP A 221 -10.64 21.86 -3.44
C ASP A 221 -12.02 21.39 -3.95
N GLY A 222 -12.04 20.34 -4.79
CA GLY A 222 -13.24 19.90 -5.53
C GLY A 222 -13.40 20.55 -6.91
N LYS A 223 -12.58 21.54 -7.25
CA LYS A 223 -12.60 22.25 -8.54
C LYS A 223 -11.20 22.50 -9.11
N ASN A 224 -10.29 23.04 -8.30
CA ASN A 224 -8.96 23.48 -8.68
C ASN A 224 -7.88 22.64 -8.00
N PHE A 225 -6.71 22.59 -8.64
CA PHE A 225 -5.51 21.97 -8.12
C PHE A 225 -4.48 23.06 -7.78
N THR A 226 -3.95 23.01 -6.56
CA THR A 226 -2.86 23.88 -6.10
C THR A 226 -1.64 23.01 -5.78
N HIS A 227 -0.52 23.27 -6.45
CA HIS A 227 0.69 22.47 -6.30
C HIS A 227 1.70 23.16 -5.39
N TYR A 228 2.38 22.36 -4.57
CA TYR A 228 3.53 22.80 -3.79
C TYR A 228 4.71 21.88 -4.06
N THR A 229 5.82 22.48 -4.47
CA THR A 229 7.05 21.79 -4.84
C THR A 229 8.21 22.28 -3.98
N SER A 230 9.42 21.78 -4.25
CA SER A 230 10.64 22.28 -3.64
C SER A 230 10.91 23.77 -3.89
N GLU A 231 10.35 24.36 -4.96
CA GLU A 231 10.38 25.81 -5.19
C GLU A 231 9.54 26.58 -4.15
N ASN A 232 8.56 25.93 -3.54
CA ASN A 232 7.75 26.48 -2.46
C ASN A 232 8.34 26.22 -1.06
N GLY A 233 9.45 25.48 -0.96
CA GLY A 233 10.13 25.19 0.31
C GLY A 233 10.01 23.76 0.81
N LEU A 234 9.29 22.89 0.10
CA LEU A 234 9.25 21.45 0.38
C LEU A 234 10.64 20.81 0.26
N ALA A 235 11.00 19.86 1.13
CA ALA A 235 12.36 19.28 1.11
C ALA A 235 12.68 18.50 -0.17
N ASP A 236 11.70 17.77 -0.72
CA ASP A 236 11.85 16.96 -1.93
C ASP A 236 10.51 16.75 -2.63
N ASN A 237 10.53 16.60 -3.96
CA ASN A 237 9.32 16.48 -4.78
C ASN A 237 8.80 15.04 -4.88
N SER A 238 9.57 14.04 -4.46
CA SER A 238 9.19 12.64 -4.49
C SER A 238 8.59 12.25 -3.14
N ILE A 239 7.25 12.31 -3.08
CA ILE A 239 6.51 12.11 -1.84
C ILE A 239 6.32 10.62 -1.59
N TYR A 240 6.63 10.17 -0.38
CA TYR A 240 6.40 8.80 0.05
C TYR A 240 5.02 8.63 0.69
N GLU A 241 4.71 9.45 1.71
CA GLU A 241 3.47 9.37 2.47
C GLU A 241 3.07 10.74 3.05
N LEU A 242 1.77 10.91 3.29
CA LEU A 242 1.18 12.11 3.87
C LEU A 242 0.41 11.77 5.14
N LYS A 243 0.41 12.68 6.12
CA LYS A 243 -0.49 12.65 7.29
C LYS A 243 -0.95 14.06 7.64
N MET A 244 -2.26 14.25 7.71
CA MET A 244 -2.84 15.44 8.34
C MET A 244 -2.90 15.19 9.85
N ASP A 245 -2.32 16.06 10.66
CA ASP A 245 -2.45 15.98 12.12
C ASP A 245 -3.76 16.61 12.63
N THR A 246 -4.10 16.38 13.90
CA THR A 246 -5.31 16.96 14.51
C THR A 246 -5.27 18.48 14.65
N LYS A 247 -4.09 19.11 14.54
CA LYS A 247 -3.90 20.57 14.57
C LYS A 247 -4.07 21.20 13.18
N GLY A 248 -4.04 20.40 12.12
CA GLY A 248 -4.17 20.82 10.73
C GLY A 248 -2.85 21.01 10.00
N HIS A 249 -1.73 20.53 10.56
CA HIS A 249 -0.47 20.50 9.83
C HIS A 249 -0.40 19.25 8.95
N LEU A 250 0.13 19.43 7.75
CA LEU A 250 0.39 18.35 6.82
C LEU A 250 1.84 17.88 6.97
N TRP A 251 2.01 16.68 7.53
CA TRP A 251 3.28 15.98 7.65
C TRP A 251 3.55 15.20 6.36
N ILE A 252 4.76 15.36 5.84
CA ILE A 252 5.13 14.95 4.50
C ILE A 252 6.43 14.17 4.59
N GLY A 253 6.33 12.86 4.39
CA GLY A 253 7.48 11.98 4.22
C GLY A 253 7.88 11.96 2.75
N THR A 254 9.17 12.14 2.48
CA THR A 254 9.73 12.12 1.12
C THR A 254 10.66 10.92 0.94
N PHE A 255 10.96 10.56 -0.31
CA PHE A 255 11.93 9.50 -0.61
C PHE A 255 13.37 9.95 -0.34
N TRP A 256 13.70 11.23 -0.54
CA TRP A 256 15.09 11.69 -0.54
C TRP A 256 15.37 12.97 0.26
N GLY A 257 14.33 13.70 0.67
CA GLY A 257 14.45 14.96 1.42
C GLY A 257 14.20 14.83 2.93
N GLY A 258 13.84 13.64 3.39
CA GLY A 258 13.42 13.38 4.76
C GLY A 258 12.03 13.93 5.06
N LEU A 259 11.91 14.55 6.24
CA LEU A 259 10.63 15.03 6.78
C LEU A 259 10.41 16.53 6.52
N SER A 260 9.27 16.85 5.93
CA SER A 260 8.73 18.21 5.84
C SER A 260 7.38 18.33 6.56
N VAL A 261 7.08 19.50 7.09
CA VAL A 261 5.76 19.83 7.66
C VAL A 261 5.27 21.15 7.10
N PHE A 262 4.06 21.14 6.54
CA PHE A 262 3.38 22.33 6.07
C PHE A 262 2.34 22.79 7.08
N ASP A 263 2.46 24.04 7.55
CA ASP A 263 1.58 24.62 8.57
C ASP A 263 0.37 25.38 8.01
N GLY A 264 0.19 25.38 6.68
CA GLY A 264 -0.81 26.17 5.96
C GLY A 264 -0.22 27.41 5.29
N GLU A 265 0.96 27.86 5.72
CA GLU A 265 1.63 29.04 5.16
C GLU A 265 3.04 28.72 4.66
N LYS A 266 3.81 27.93 5.41
CA LYS A 266 5.22 27.62 5.12
C LYS A 266 5.58 26.17 5.41
N PHE A 267 6.72 25.76 4.86
CA PHE A 267 7.34 24.46 5.11
C PHE A 267 8.44 24.57 6.18
N ASN A 268 8.41 23.64 7.14
CA ASN A 268 9.47 23.41 8.11
C ASN A 268 10.11 22.04 7.80
N ASN A 269 11.44 21.98 7.65
CA ASN A 269 12.15 20.82 7.07
C ASN A 269 13.09 20.17 8.10
N TYR A 270 12.53 19.35 9.00
CA TYR A 270 13.26 18.81 10.16
C TYR A 270 14.50 18.00 9.81
N THR A 271 14.53 17.30 8.67
CA THR A 271 15.73 16.58 8.23
C THR A 271 16.82 17.53 7.76
N LYS A 272 16.45 18.55 6.97
CA LYS A 272 17.39 19.57 6.48
C LYS A 272 17.98 20.39 7.62
N ASP A 273 17.19 20.61 8.67
CA ASP A 273 17.59 21.32 9.88
C ASP A 273 18.44 20.44 10.83
N GLY A 274 18.68 19.18 10.48
CA GLY A 274 19.50 18.24 11.25
C GLY A 274 18.83 17.69 12.52
N ILE A 275 17.51 17.85 12.64
CA ILE A 275 16.72 17.39 13.79
C ILE A 275 16.32 15.92 13.63
N VAL A 276 16.01 15.50 12.40
CA VAL A 276 15.68 14.12 12.05
C VAL A 276 16.75 13.59 11.11
N GLU A 277 17.40 12.49 11.49
CA GLU A 277 18.37 11.83 10.62
C GLU A 277 17.67 10.85 9.66
N GLY A 278 18.21 10.72 8.45
CA GLY A 278 17.66 9.85 7.39
C GLY A 278 16.76 10.59 6.41
N VAL A 279 16.71 10.10 5.17
CA VAL A 279 16.16 10.84 4.02
C VAL A 279 14.86 10.26 3.47
N GLU A 280 14.53 9.02 3.82
CA GLU A 280 13.33 8.35 3.36
C GLU A 280 12.38 8.16 4.56
N VAL A 281 11.34 8.99 4.61
CA VAL A 281 10.41 9.04 5.75
C VAL A 281 9.07 8.46 5.35
N CYS A 282 8.55 7.55 6.17
CA CYS A 282 7.32 6.81 5.93
C CYS A 282 6.56 6.53 7.23
N ALA A 283 5.39 5.87 7.13
CA ALA A 283 4.63 5.28 8.22
C ALA A 283 4.21 6.27 9.32
N PHE A 284 3.43 7.29 8.97
CA PHE A 284 2.93 8.24 9.96
C PHE A 284 1.77 7.69 10.80
N PHE A 285 1.77 7.98 12.09
CA PHE A 285 0.64 7.75 12.99
C PHE A 285 0.59 8.83 14.07
N GLU A 286 -0.59 9.34 14.37
CA GLU A 286 -0.79 10.28 15.46
C GLU A 286 -1.62 9.55 16.52
N ASP A 287 -1.11 9.49 17.76
CA ASP A 287 -1.82 8.84 18.84
C ASP A 287 -2.83 9.78 19.54
N ASN A 288 -3.62 9.22 20.46
CA ASN A 288 -4.66 9.98 21.17
C ASN A 288 -4.12 11.09 22.10
N ASN A 289 -2.81 11.13 22.39
CA ASN A 289 -2.19 12.21 23.13
C ASN A 289 -1.77 13.37 22.20
N GLY A 290 -1.84 13.17 20.88
CA GLY A 290 -1.32 14.09 19.87
C GLY A 290 0.18 13.91 19.61
N ASP A 291 0.79 12.83 20.11
CA ASP A 291 2.16 12.49 19.76
C ASP A 291 2.18 11.93 18.33
N LEU A 292 3.07 12.46 17.50
CA LEU A 292 3.27 11.96 16.15
C LEU A 292 4.41 10.96 16.10
N TRP A 293 4.13 9.79 15.53
CA TRP A 293 5.07 8.73 15.27
C TRP A 293 5.33 8.63 13.77
N PHE A 294 6.58 8.41 13.37
CA PHE A 294 6.93 8.15 11.97
C PHE A 294 8.16 7.26 11.84
N GLY A 295 8.18 6.43 10.81
CA GLY A 295 9.32 5.62 10.43
C GLY A 295 10.28 6.38 9.54
N VAL A 296 11.57 6.07 9.68
CA VAL A 296 12.61 6.51 8.76
C VAL A 296 13.33 5.28 8.24
N GLU A 297 13.40 5.11 6.92
CA GLU A 297 13.96 3.92 6.31
C GLU A 297 15.42 3.74 6.74
N ASN A 298 15.74 2.53 7.20
CA ASN A 298 17.04 2.16 7.78
C ASN A 298 17.46 2.97 9.02
N ASN A 299 16.59 3.82 9.58
CA ASN A 299 16.88 4.65 10.75
C ASN A 299 15.78 4.63 11.82
N GLY A 300 14.97 3.56 11.88
CA GLY A 300 14.06 3.32 13.00
C GLY A 300 12.83 4.21 13.00
N VAL A 301 12.41 4.63 14.20
CA VAL A 301 11.17 5.38 14.44
C VAL A 301 11.46 6.62 15.26
N TYR A 302 10.79 7.71 14.94
CA TYR A 302 10.75 8.92 15.75
C TYR A 302 9.37 9.12 16.35
N LYS A 303 9.34 9.64 17.59
CA LYS A 303 8.16 10.21 18.23
C LYS A 303 8.36 11.70 18.43
N TYR A 304 7.39 12.52 18.06
CA TYR A 304 7.34 13.96 18.31
C TYR A 304 6.16 14.29 19.24
N ASP A 305 6.45 14.86 20.41
CA ASP A 305 5.44 15.19 21.43
C ASP A 305 4.89 16.63 21.31
N GLY A 306 5.21 17.32 20.21
CA GLY A 306 4.92 18.76 20.04
C GLY A 306 6.06 19.68 20.47
N HIS A 307 7.09 19.16 21.13
CA HIS A 307 8.26 19.90 21.59
C HIS A 307 9.57 19.20 21.25
N ASN A 308 9.67 17.90 21.54
CA ASN A 308 10.88 17.10 21.44
C ASN A 308 10.69 15.91 20.50
N PHE A 309 11.80 15.53 19.85
CA PHE A 309 11.91 14.29 19.10
C PHE A 309 12.58 13.23 19.97
N THR A 310 11.98 12.06 20.08
CA THR A 310 12.58 10.85 20.66
C THR A 310 12.83 9.85 19.55
N HIS A 311 14.06 9.35 19.44
CA HIS A 311 14.47 8.39 18.42
C HIS A 311 14.60 6.99 19.00
N PHE A 312 14.05 6.01 18.29
CA PHE A 312 14.12 4.59 18.64
C PHE A 312 14.72 3.81 17.47
N TYR A 313 15.82 3.11 17.70
CA TYR A 313 16.46 2.27 16.69
C TYR A 313 16.89 0.91 17.27
N LYS A 314 18.08 0.42 16.91
CA LYS A 314 18.54 -0.95 17.19
C LYS A 314 18.65 -1.23 18.68
N GLU A 315 19.10 -0.26 19.45
CA GLU A 315 19.18 -0.32 20.91
C GLU A 315 17.81 -0.45 21.60
N SER A 316 16.73 -0.07 20.91
CA SER A 316 15.36 -0.24 21.39
C SER A 316 14.75 -1.58 20.99
N GLY A 317 15.46 -2.44 20.25
CA GLY A 317 14.97 -3.73 19.76
C GLY A 317 14.35 -3.71 18.36
N LEU A 318 14.31 -2.54 17.69
CA LEU A 318 13.87 -2.46 16.30
C LEU A 318 14.93 -3.03 15.35
N ASN A 319 14.49 -3.86 14.42
CA ASN A 319 15.27 -4.23 13.26
C ASN A 319 14.46 -3.98 11.98
N GLY A 320 15.08 -3.35 11.00
CA GLY A 320 14.45 -2.98 9.75
C GLY A 320 13.59 -1.70 9.80
N SER A 321 12.97 -1.40 8.67
CA SER A 321 12.27 -0.14 8.43
C SER A 321 10.78 -0.29 8.66
N ILE A 322 10.16 0.66 9.35
CA ILE A 322 8.74 0.61 9.69
C ILE A 322 7.91 1.24 8.57
N LEU A 323 6.89 0.52 8.11
CA LEU A 323 5.97 0.92 7.02
C LEU A 323 4.54 1.19 7.50
N SER A 324 4.21 0.75 8.71
CA SER A 324 2.90 1.00 9.34
C SER A 324 3.07 1.11 10.85
N ILE A 325 2.47 2.13 11.43
CA ILE A 325 2.37 2.32 12.87
C ILE A 325 0.88 2.37 13.22
N TYR A 326 0.47 1.65 14.25
CA TYR A 326 -0.92 1.62 14.68
C TYR A 326 -1.02 1.42 16.18
N LYS A 327 -1.91 2.17 16.84
CA LYS A 327 -2.30 1.92 18.23
C LYS A 327 -3.73 1.43 18.26
N ASP A 328 -3.94 0.23 18.77
CA ASP A 328 -5.26 -0.37 18.80
C ASP A 328 -6.13 0.10 19.99
N LYS A 329 -7.38 -0.36 20.02
CA LYS A 329 -8.37 -0.04 21.05
C LYS A 329 -7.97 -0.49 22.46
N GLU A 330 -7.02 -1.41 22.60
CA GLU A 330 -6.47 -1.87 23.88
C GLU A 330 -5.22 -1.05 24.28
N ASN A 331 -4.94 0.06 23.58
CA ASN A 331 -3.75 0.90 23.74
C ASN A 331 -2.43 0.20 23.42
N ARG A 332 -2.49 -0.87 22.65
CA ARG A 332 -1.32 -1.61 22.20
C ARG A 332 -0.75 -0.95 20.96
N PHE A 333 0.53 -0.60 20.99
CA PHE A 333 1.23 -0.15 19.80
C PHE A 333 1.75 -1.34 18.99
N TRP A 334 1.56 -1.22 17.68
CA TRP A 334 1.97 -2.16 16.65
C TRP A 334 2.79 -1.42 15.58
N PHE A 335 3.95 -1.96 15.26
CA PHE A 335 4.86 -1.43 14.26
C PHE A 335 5.15 -2.52 13.24
N GLY A 336 4.71 -2.31 12.01
CA GLY A 336 4.85 -3.25 10.91
C GLY A 336 5.83 -2.73 9.88
N GLY A 337 6.68 -3.59 9.35
CA GLY A 337 7.63 -3.15 8.34
C GLY A 337 8.46 -4.27 7.72
N TRP A 338 9.62 -3.87 7.21
CA TRP A 338 10.68 -4.78 6.81
C TRP A 338 11.24 -5.41 8.08
N GLY A 339 11.18 -6.73 8.19
CA GLY A 339 11.53 -7.43 9.43
C GLY A 339 10.33 -7.88 10.24
N GLY A 340 9.10 -7.60 9.83
CA GLY A 340 7.88 -8.20 10.41
C GLY A 340 7.05 -7.25 11.25
N LEU A 341 6.59 -7.73 12.41
CA LEU A 341 5.66 -7.03 13.30
C LEU A 341 6.30 -6.89 14.68
N PHE A 342 6.17 -5.71 15.29
CA PHE A 342 6.71 -5.42 16.60
C PHE A 342 5.64 -4.81 17.50
N ARG A 343 5.67 -5.18 18.79
CA ARG A 343 4.94 -4.52 19.87
C ARG A 343 5.88 -3.55 20.57
N PHE A 344 5.34 -2.44 21.06
CA PHE A 344 6.09 -1.47 21.85
C PHE A 344 5.44 -1.31 23.22
N ASP A 345 6.25 -1.42 24.27
CA ASP A 345 5.83 -1.33 25.68
C ASP A 345 6.02 0.06 26.30
N GLY A 346 6.51 1.03 25.52
CA GLY A 346 6.89 2.37 25.99
C GLY A 346 8.40 2.59 26.02
N ASN A 347 9.21 1.52 25.97
CA ASN A 347 10.67 1.60 25.97
C ASN A 347 11.33 0.67 24.94
N THR A 348 10.80 -0.55 24.76
CA THR A 348 11.40 -1.57 23.90
C THR A 348 10.42 -2.13 22.89
N PHE A 349 10.97 -2.58 21.77
CA PHE A 349 10.27 -3.24 20.69
C PHE A 349 10.50 -4.75 20.76
N THR A 350 9.41 -5.50 20.78
CA THR A 350 9.44 -6.97 20.80
C THR A 350 8.81 -7.51 19.53
N SER A 351 9.53 -8.39 18.83
CA SER A 351 9.02 -9.11 17.65
C SER A 351 7.77 -9.92 17.98
N VAL A 352 6.80 -9.88 17.08
CA VAL A 352 5.58 -10.68 17.16
C VAL A 352 5.66 -11.78 16.13
N SER A 353 5.50 -13.02 16.58
CA SER A 353 5.40 -14.20 15.73
C SER A 353 3.94 -14.65 15.58
N LYS A 354 3.70 -15.72 14.83
CA LYS A 354 2.38 -16.37 14.79
C LYS A 354 1.87 -16.76 16.19
N ASP A 355 2.78 -17.07 17.11
CA ASP A 355 2.47 -17.52 18.48
C ASP A 355 2.44 -16.34 19.47
N GLY A 356 2.61 -15.10 18.98
CA GLY A 356 2.59 -13.87 19.76
C GLY A 356 3.98 -13.26 20.02
N PRO A 357 4.08 -12.28 20.94
CA PRO A 357 3.00 -11.83 21.83
C PRO A 357 1.90 -11.06 21.09
N TRP A 358 0.65 -11.47 21.29
CA TRP A 358 -0.54 -10.79 20.74
C TRP A 358 -1.23 -9.86 21.75
N GLU A 359 -1.06 -10.15 23.04
CA GLU A 359 -1.59 -9.35 24.16
C GLU A 359 -0.78 -8.08 24.45
#